data_AF-A0A183C440-F1
#
_entry.id   AF-A0A183C440-F1
#
_cell.length_a   1.000
_cell.length_b   1.000
_cell.length_c   1.000
_cell.angle_alpha   90.00
_cell.angle_beta   90.00
_cell.angle_gamma   90.00
#
_symmetry.space_group_name_H-M   'P 1'
#
loop_
_entity.id
_entity.type
_entity.pdbx_description
1 polymer ?
#
loop_
_entity_poly.entity_id
_entity_poly.type
_entity_poly.pdbx_seq_one_letter_code
_entity_poly.pdbx_strand_id
1 'polypeptide(L)'
;MTTQFDMIVTPKLLLEHNVAKNYKLEHVAQPDTRNVVYLVYSTHQSLAMLTRNWLHQLPDDDLRLHHVVFIPDATFTLKQQLREDQRVWNRLQSVHSLPLHWFPTEQPKLITMELPQLVAQLVLNGDWNFLFRCATAVRQLEQLMTGSSSALTVRCKGEWSARIVDMCRKLRDDPNEKSLPLETDLLSHFHKVRAVAELVVVDRWVDPLSPLLQQFTFGGACDELLSIDSKGAIGGF
;
A
#
# COMPACT_ATOMS: atom_id res chain seq x y z
N MET A 1 8.95 8.71 9.76
CA MET A 1 9.35 7.74 8.70
C MET A 1 9.11 8.33 7.31
N THR A 2 10.02 8.09 6.36
CA THR A 2 9.86 8.35 4.92
C THR A 2 8.64 7.61 4.41
N THR A 3 7.71 8.31 3.74
CA THR A 3 6.50 7.68 3.22
C THR A 3 6.87 6.72 2.08
N GLN A 4 6.32 5.50 2.05
CA GLN A 4 6.48 4.53 0.95
C GLN A 4 6.00 5.17 -0.37
N PHE A 5 5.09 6.14 -0.26
CA PHE A 5 4.65 7.00 -1.35
C PHE A 5 5.77 7.72 -2.10
N ASP A 6 6.90 8.06 -1.46
CA ASP A 6 7.99 8.72 -2.19
C ASP A 6 8.73 7.75 -3.13
N MET A 7 8.50 6.43 -3.04
CA MET A 7 9.04 5.44 -4.00
C MET A 7 8.33 5.50 -5.35
N ILE A 8 7.10 6.01 -5.39
CA ILE A 8 6.29 6.08 -6.61
C ILE A 8 6.06 7.51 -7.10
N VAL A 9 6.21 8.50 -6.23
CA VAL A 9 5.90 9.89 -6.55
C VAL A 9 7.10 10.79 -6.33
N THR A 10 7.43 11.57 -7.36
CA THR A 10 8.47 12.60 -7.28
C THR A 10 7.86 13.97 -6.97
N PRO A 11 8.61 14.89 -6.33
CA PRO A 11 8.15 16.26 -6.12
C PRO A 11 7.74 16.98 -7.42
N LYS A 12 8.40 16.65 -8.54
CA LYS A 12 8.07 17.22 -9.86
C LYS A 12 6.65 16.82 -10.31
N LEU A 13 6.29 15.55 -10.18
CA LEU A 13 4.95 15.05 -10.52
C LEU A 13 3.86 15.72 -9.67
N LEU A 14 4.14 15.95 -8.38
CA LEU A 14 3.22 16.66 -7.48
C LEU A 14 3.03 18.12 -7.91
N LEU A 15 4.12 18.80 -8.28
CA LEU A 15 4.07 20.18 -8.79
C LEU A 15 3.26 20.29 -10.09
N GLU A 16 3.41 19.34 -11.01
CA GLU A 16 2.61 19.26 -12.25
C GLU A 16 1.10 19.15 -11.96
N HIS A 17 0.73 18.55 -10.83
CA HIS A 17 -0.65 18.43 -10.35
C HIS A 17 -1.04 19.53 -9.34
N ASN A 18 -0.34 20.66 -9.33
CA ASN A 18 -0.60 21.85 -8.49
C ASN A 18 -0.52 21.59 -6.98
N VAL A 19 0.30 20.64 -6.54
CA VAL A 19 0.59 20.44 -5.12
C VAL A 19 1.62 21.47 -4.68
N ALA A 20 1.17 22.50 -3.97
CA ALA A 20 2.03 23.61 -3.56
C ALA A 20 3.08 23.20 -2.51
N LYS A 21 2.70 22.33 -1.56
CA LYS A 21 3.54 21.95 -0.41
C LYS A 21 3.25 20.50 0.00
N ASN A 22 4.30 19.74 0.30
CA ASN A 22 4.22 18.39 0.85
C ASN A 22 4.84 18.35 2.25
N TYR A 23 4.11 17.84 3.23
CA TYR A 23 4.58 17.76 4.62
C TYR A 23 4.51 16.33 5.11
N LYS A 24 5.46 15.95 5.96
CA LYS A 24 5.31 14.74 6.78
C LYS A 24 4.32 15.04 7.89
N LEU A 25 3.43 14.08 8.18
CA LEU A 25 2.40 14.21 9.20
C LEU A 25 2.95 14.51 10.62
N GLU A 26 4.24 14.28 10.83
CA GLU A 26 4.97 14.56 12.08
C GLU A 26 5.40 16.04 12.20
N HIS A 27 5.57 16.76 11.08
CA HIS A 27 6.16 18.10 11.02
C HIS A 27 5.37 18.98 10.03
N VAL A 28 4.22 19.49 10.44
CA VAL A 28 3.39 20.35 9.57
C VAL A 28 3.32 21.76 10.14
N ALA A 29 3.72 22.73 9.32
CA ALA A 29 3.29 24.11 9.49
C ALA A 29 1.85 24.25 9.00
N GLN A 30 1.04 25.12 9.59
CA GLN A 30 -0.36 25.30 9.17
C GLN A 30 -0.44 25.51 7.64
N PRO A 31 -1.18 24.65 6.90
CA PRO A 31 -1.23 24.74 5.45
C PRO A 31 -1.99 26.00 5.01
N ASP A 32 -1.41 26.76 4.09
CA ASP A 32 -1.98 28.01 3.56
C ASP A 32 -2.83 27.78 2.29
N THR A 33 -3.09 26.51 1.95
CA THR A 33 -3.81 26.12 0.74
C THR A 33 -5.26 25.78 1.04
N ARG A 34 -6.16 26.07 0.09
CA ARG A 34 -7.59 25.78 0.21
C ARG A 34 -7.89 24.29 0.36
N ASN A 35 -7.17 23.43 -0.36
CA ASN A 35 -7.34 21.98 -0.27
C ASN A 35 -6.18 21.37 0.51
N VAL A 36 -6.50 20.44 1.40
CA VAL A 36 -5.54 19.65 2.19
C VAL A 36 -5.85 18.18 1.99
N VAL A 37 -4.87 17.41 1.52
CA VAL A 37 -5.02 15.98 1.26
C VAL A 37 -4.14 15.20 2.23
N TYR A 38 -4.76 14.40 3.08
CA TYR A 38 -4.09 13.50 4.01
C TYR A 38 -3.94 12.12 3.38
N LEU A 39 -2.71 11.73 3.09
CA LEU A 39 -2.37 10.37 2.68
C LEU A 39 -2.04 9.55 3.92
N VAL A 40 -2.84 8.53 4.21
CA VAL A 40 -2.68 7.70 5.41
C VAL A 40 -2.81 6.22 5.07
N TYR A 41 -2.02 5.37 5.74
CA TYR A 41 -2.21 3.93 5.61
C TYR A 41 -3.50 3.48 6.26
N SER A 42 -4.07 2.40 5.73
CA SER A 42 -5.29 1.75 6.20
C SER A 42 -5.09 1.00 7.52
N THR A 43 -4.68 1.72 8.57
CA THR A 43 -4.51 1.18 9.92
C THR A 43 -5.18 2.09 10.95
N HIS A 44 -5.67 1.49 12.04
CA HIS A 44 -6.26 2.23 13.15
C HIS A 44 -5.26 3.20 13.80
N GLN A 45 -3.97 2.83 13.84
CA GLN A 45 -2.91 3.69 14.36
C GLN A 45 -2.70 4.94 13.49
N SER A 46 -2.64 4.79 12.17
CA SER A 46 -2.49 5.91 11.23
C SER A 46 -3.69 6.86 11.32
N LEU A 47 -4.91 6.32 11.40
CA LEU A 47 -6.11 7.12 11.60
C LEU A 47 -6.11 7.85 12.94
N ALA A 48 -5.77 7.17 14.03
CA ALA A 48 -5.70 7.79 15.36
C ALA A 48 -4.67 8.93 15.40
N MET A 49 -3.50 8.76 14.77
CA MET A 49 -2.51 9.82 14.65
C MET A 49 -3.03 11.01 13.85
N LEU A 50 -3.68 10.76 12.71
CA LEU A 50 -4.28 11.83 11.89
C LEU A 50 -5.33 12.61 12.70
N THR A 51 -6.26 11.91 13.32
CA THR A 51 -7.35 12.53 14.07
C THR A 51 -6.85 13.32 15.27
N ARG A 52 -6.02 12.71 16.11
CA ARG A 52 -5.51 13.31 17.35
C ARG A 52 -4.57 14.47 17.11
N ASN A 53 -3.64 14.32 16.17
CA ASN A 53 -2.58 15.32 15.98
C ASN A 53 -3.01 16.44 15.03
N TRP A 54 -4.00 16.22 14.17
CA TRP A 54 -4.39 17.19 13.14
C TRP A 54 -5.85 17.55 13.21
N LEU A 55 -6.75 16.61 12.92
CA LEU A 55 -8.16 16.94 12.66
C LEU A 55 -8.86 17.52 13.89
N HIS A 56 -8.48 17.13 15.11
CA HIS A 56 -8.99 17.75 16.35
C HIS A 56 -8.38 19.12 16.67
N GLN A 57 -7.18 19.41 16.17
CA GLN A 57 -6.47 20.66 16.45
C GLN A 57 -6.86 21.79 15.49
N LEU A 58 -7.59 21.49 14.41
CA LEU A 58 -8.04 22.52 13.48
C LEU A 58 -8.98 23.51 14.19
N PRO A 59 -8.83 24.82 13.92
CA PRO A 59 -9.78 25.84 14.36
C PRO A 59 -11.20 25.52 13.89
N ASP A 60 -12.20 25.96 14.65
CA ASP A 60 -13.60 25.75 14.24
C ASP A 60 -13.98 26.56 12.99
N ASP A 61 -13.31 27.70 12.76
CA ASP A 61 -13.49 28.56 11.58
C ASP A 61 -12.58 28.16 10.40
N ASP A 62 -12.04 26.94 10.38
CA ASP A 62 -11.21 26.48 9.28
C ASP A 62 -12.04 26.23 8.01
N LEU A 63 -11.90 27.13 7.03
CA LEU A 63 -12.61 27.08 5.74
C LEU A 63 -11.91 26.20 4.68
N ARG A 64 -10.81 25.53 5.04
CA ARG A 64 -10.10 24.63 4.12
C ARG A 64 -10.89 23.34 3.89
N LEU A 65 -10.76 22.80 2.68
CA LEU A 65 -11.35 21.52 2.29
C LEU A 65 -10.39 20.38 2.63
N HIS A 66 -10.79 19.56 3.58
CA HIS A 66 -9.98 18.44 4.08
C HIS A 66 -10.38 17.13 3.42
N HIS A 67 -9.43 16.47 2.79
CA HIS A 67 -9.63 15.21 2.09
C HIS A 67 -8.76 14.12 2.71
N VAL A 68 -9.32 12.95 2.98
CA VAL A 68 -8.56 11.79 3.47
C VAL A 68 -8.48 10.75 2.37
N VAL A 69 -7.27 10.26 2.08
CA VAL A 69 -7.03 9.17 1.13
C VAL A 69 -6.33 8.05 1.88
N PHE A 70 -7.03 6.91 1.99
CA PHE A 70 -6.48 5.71 2.59
C PHE A 70 -5.70 4.88 1.57
N ILE A 71 -4.56 4.35 2.01
CA ILE A 71 -3.69 3.47 1.21
C ILE A 71 -3.60 2.08 1.90
N PRO A 72 -4.01 0.98 1.23
CA PRO A 72 -4.59 0.95 -0.10
C PRO A 72 -6.10 1.30 -0.13
N ASP A 73 -6.82 1.02 0.96
CA ASP A 73 -8.27 1.07 0.95
C ASP A 73 -8.87 1.60 2.26
N ALA A 74 -9.93 2.38 2.14
CA ALA A 74 -10.69 2.86 3.28
C ALA A 74 -11.64 1.75 3.74
N THR A 75 -11.14 0.87 4.60
CA THR A 75 -11.89 -0.26 5.14
C THR A 75 -13.17 0.22 5.84
N PHE A 76 -14.17 -0.67 5.93
CA PHE A 76 -15.42 -0.35 6.59
C PHE A 76 -15.21 0.11 8.04
N THR A 77 -14.34 -0.56 8.78
CA THR A 77 -14.04 -0.23 10.19
C THR A 77 -13.42 1.16 10.33
N LEU A 78 -12.50 1.54 9.44
CA LEU A 78 -11.88 2.87 9.47
C LEU A 78 -12.87 3.98 9.09
N LYS A 79 -13.73 3.73 8.10
CA LYS A 79 -14.81 4.67 7.73
C LYS A 79 -15.82 4.82 8.86
N GLN A 80 -16.16 3.73 9.54
CA GLN A 80 -17.08 3.75 10.67
C GLN A 80 -16.47 4.56 11.83
N GLN A 81 -15.21 4.29 12.20
CA GLN A 81 -14.51 5.03 13.25
C GLN A 81 -14.44 6.54 12.93
N LEU A 82 -14.20 6.91 11.66
CA LEU A 82 -14.24 8.31 11.22
C LEU A 82 -15.63 8.95 11.37
N ARG A 83 -16.70 8.20 11.10
CA ARG A 83 -18.08 8.69 11.20
C ARG A 83 -18.56 8.83 12.63
N GLU A 84 -18.08 8.00 13.54
CA GLU A 84 -18.41 8.06 14.96
C GLU A 84 -17.89 9.35 15.61
N ASP A 85 -16.76 9.88 15.11
CA ASP A 85 -16.26 11.20 15.48
C ASP A 85 -16.92 12.30 14.65
N GLN A 86 -18.13 12.71 15.05
CA GLN A 86 -18.93 13.69 14.30
C GLN A 86 -18.18 15.02 14.07
N ARG A 87 -17.33 15.43 15.03
CA ARG A 87 -16.56 16.67 14.90
C ARG A 87 -15.57 16.58 13.76
N VAL A 88 -14.86 15.45 13.65
CA VAL A 88 -13.91 15.21 12.58
C VAL A 88 -14.64 14.95 11.27
N TRP A 89 -15.67 14.11 11.27
CA TRP A 89 -16.45 13.77 10.08
C TRP A 89 -17.00 15.01 9.37
N ASN A 90 -17.58 15.95 10.12
CA ASN A 90 -18.15 17.18 9.57
C ASN A 90 -17.11 18.11 8.92
N ARG A 91 -15.83 17.97 9.28
CA ARG A 91 -14.73 18.77 8.71
C ARG A 91 -14.19 18.17 7.41
N LEU A 92 -14.46 16.89 7.14
CA LEU A 92 -13.95 16.21 5.96
C LEU A 92 -14.86 16.46 4.76
N GLN A 93 -14.26 17.00 3.70
CA GLN A 93 -14.91 17.16 2.41
C GLN A 93 -15.08 15.82 1.69
N SER A 94 -14.08 14.94 1.78
CA SER A 94 -14.18 13.60 1.19
C SER A 94 -13.24 12.57 1.81
N VAL A 95 -13.62 11.31 1.65
CA VAL A 95 -12.82 10.13 2.03
C VAL A 95 -12.69 9.21 0.82
N HIS A 96 -11.45 8.94 0.42
CA HIS A 96 -11.12 8.14 -0.76
C HIS A 96 -10.22 6.96 -0.40
N SER A 97 -10.05 6.08 -1.38
CA SER A 97 -9.15 4.94 -1.34
C SER A 97 -8.24 5.02 -2.54
N LEU A 98 -6.94 4.83 -2.33
CA LEU A 98 -5.95 4.75 -3.39
C LEU A 98 -5.38 3.33 -3.37
N PRO A 99 -5.83 2.41 -4.26
CA PRO A 99 -5.54 0.98 -4.21
C PRO A 99 -4.09 0.66 -4.63
N LEU A 100 -3.14 1.21 -3.88
CA LEU A 100 -1.71 1.06 -4.07
C LEU A 100 -1.21 -0.02 -3.12
N HIS A 101 -1.01 -1.22 -3.65
CA HIS A 101 -0.52 -2.36 -2.86
C HIS A 101 0.97 -2.66 -3.09
N TRP A 102 1.52 -2.27 -4.24
CA TRP A 102 2.88 -2.61 -4.65
C TRP A 102 3.73 -1.37 -4.81
N PHE A 103 4.91 -1.39 -4.23
CA PHE A 103 5.91 -0.35 -4.34
C PHE A 103 7.14 -0.89 -5.06
N PRO A 104 7.71 -0.15 -6.02
CA PRO A 104 9.00 -0.48 -6.59
C PRO A 104 10.10 -0.28 -5.55
N THR A 105 11.08 -1.18 -5.55
CA THR A 105 12.32 -0.99 -4.78
C THR A 105 13.43 -0.49 -5.70
N GLU A 106 14.54 -0.03 -5.12
CA GLU A 106 15.75 0.27 -5.90
C GLU A 106 16.35 -0.99 -6.58
N GLN A 107 16.03 -2.18 -6.07
CA GLN A 107 16.50 -3.42 -6.67
C GLN A 107 15.71 -3.74 -7.95
N PRO A 108 16.40 -4.00 -9.09
CA PRO A 108 15.72 -4.27 -10.34
C PRO A 108 14.90 -5.56 -10.23
N LYS A 109 13.65 -5.52 -10.71
CA LYS A 109 12.69 -6.64 -10.69
C LYS A 109 12.16 -7.04 -9.31
N LEU A 110 12.36 -6.21 -8.28
CA LEU A 110 11.77 -6.42 -6.95
C LEU A 110 10.70 -5.36 -6.67
N ILE A 111 9.52 -5.85 -6.30
CA ILE A 111 8.40 -5.05 -5.78
C ILE A 111 8.01 -5.57 -4.41
N THR A 112 7.48 -4.70 -3.57
CA THR A 112 7.20 -4.98 -2.16
C THR A 112 5.84 -4.40 -1.77
N MET A 113 5.15 -5.03 -0.83
CA MET A 113 3.94 -4.46 -0.21
C MET A 113 4.25 -3.58 1.00
N GLU A 114 5.50 -3.56 1.45
CA GLU A 114 5.95 -2.81 2.64
C GLU A 114 5.07 -3.03 3.88
N LEU A 115 4.78 -4.31 4.17
CA LEU A 115 4.03 -4.75 5.35
C LEU A 115 4.95 -5.51 6.33
N PRO A 116 5.92 -4.85 6.99
CA PRO A 116 6.87 -5.52 7.88
C PRO A 116 6.18 -6.24 9.05
N GLN A 117 5.03 -5.74 9.51
CA GLN A 117 4.22 -6.33 10.57
C GLN A 117 3.37 -7.53 10.11
N LEU A 118 3.33 -7.86 8.81
CA LEU A 118 2.44 -8.88 8.24
C LEU A 118 2.51 -10.20 9.01
N VAL A 119 3.72 -10.73 9.18
CA VAL A 119 3.94 -12.03 9.83
C VAL A 119 3.55 -11.98 11.30
N ALA A 120 3.95 -10.93 12.03
CA ALA A 120 3.60 -10.76 13.43
C ALA A 120 2.08 -10.68 13.63
N GLN A 121 1.36 -9.93 12.78
CA GLN A 121 -0.10 -9.80 12.86
C GLN A 121 -0.82 -11.12 12.56
N LEU A 122 -0.32 -11.90 11.59
CA LEU A 122 -0.90 -13.21 11.26
C LEU A 122 -0.65 -14.26 12.36
N VAL A 123 0.59 -14.35 12.86
CA VAL A 123 0.98 -15.41 13.81
C VAL A 123 0.58 -15.08 15.24
N LEU A 124 0.81 -13.84 15.69
CA LEU A 124 0.60 -13.46 17.09
C LEU A 124 -0.83 -13.00 17.35
N ASN A 125 -1.39 -12.20 16.43
CA ASN A 125 -2.71 -11.59 16.63
C ASN A 125 -3.83 -12.35 15.92
N GLY A 126 -3.51 -13.32 15.06
CA GLY A 126 -4.50 -14.06 14.28
C GLY A 126 -5.32 -13.18 13.33
N ASP A 127 -4.79 -12.02 12.92
CA ASP A 127 -5.51 -11.09 12.04
C ASP A 127 -5.42 -11.55 10.58
N TRP A 128 -6.33 -12.45 10.21
CA TRP A 128 -6.42 -13.02 8.87
C TRP A 128 -6.80 -12.00 7.78
N ASN A 129 -7.21 -10.78 8.13
CA ASN A 129 -7.49 -9.72 7.15
C ASN A 129 -6.25 -9.38 6.31
N PHE A 130 -5.05 -9.59 6.88
CA PHE A 130 -3.81 -9.44 6.14
C PHE A 130 -3.69 -10.41 4.96
N LEU A 131 -4.24 -11.63 5.04
CA LEU A 131 -4.27 -12.54 3.89
C LEU A 131 -5.19 -12.01 2.78
N PHE A 132 -6.33 -11.39 3.16
CA PHE A 132 -7.22 -10.76 2.19
C PHE A 132 -6.53 -9.60 1.47
N ARG A 133 -5.76 -8.76 2.20
CA ARG A 133 -4.93 -7.70 1.60
C ARG A 133 -3.88 -8.25 0.64
N CYS A 134 -3.27 -9.40 0.95
CA CYS A 134 -2.38 -10.09 0.00
C CYS A 134 -3.14 -10.57 -1.24
N ALA A 135 -4.36 -11.09 -1.08
CA ALA A 135 -5.18 -11.54 -2.20
C ALA A 135 -5.62 -10.40 -3.12
N THR A 136 -6.00 -9.23 -2.59
CA THR A 136 -6.31 -8.04 -3.41
C THR A 136 -5.07 -7.53 -4.14
N ALA A 137 -3.90 -7.57 -3.50
CA ALA A 137 -2.63 -7.20 -4.12
C ALA A 137 -2.24 -8.16 -5.25
N VAL A 138 -2.35 -9.49 -5.04
CA VAL A 138 -2.13 -10.51 -6.07
C VAL A 138 -3.11 -10.32 -7.23
N ARG A 139 -4.39 -10.05 -6.94
CA ARG A 139 -5.40 -9.79 -7.97
C ARG A 139 -5.06 -8.54 -8.79
N GLN A 140 -4.53 -7.48 -8.16
CA GLN A 140 -4.03 -6.31 -8.85
C GLN A 140 -2.91 -6.67 -9.84
N LEU A 141 -1.95 -7.54 -9.47
CA LEU A 141 -0.91 -8.01 -10.39
C LEU A 141 -1.50 -8.79 -11.56
N GLU A 142 -2.44 -9.70 -11.30
CA GLU A 142 -3.12 -10.44 -12.37
C GLU A 142 -3.75 -9.49 -13.39
N GLN A 143 -4.52 -8.50 -12.92
CA GLN A 143 -5.19 -7.51 -13.77
C GLN A 143 -4.20 -6.67 -14.59
N LEU A 144 -3.05 -6.28 -13.99
CA LEU A 144 -2.00 -5.54 -14.68
C LEU A 144 -1.27 -6.39 -15.74
N MET A 145 -1.07 -7.68 -15.48
CA MET A 145 -0.30 -8.58 -16.35
C MET A 145 -1.11 -9.10 -17.54
N THR A 146 -2.39 -9.42 -17.35
CA THR A 146 -3.21 -10.05 -18.42
C THR A 146 -4.21 -9.12 -19.07
N GLY A 147 -4.40 -7.91 -18.52
CA GLY A 147 -5.53 -7.05 -18.89
C GLY A 147 -6.85 -7.81 -18.72
N SER A 148 -7.77 -7.68 -19.68
CA SER A 148 -9.09 -8.32 -19.63
C SER A 148 -9.19 -9.67 -20.35
N SER A 149 -8.11 -10.21 -20.94
CA SER A 149 -8.27 -11.20 -22.03
C SER A 149 -7.57 -12.56 -21.87
N SER A 150 -6.91 -12.85 -20.75
CA SER A 150 -6.50 -14.24 -20.42
C SER A 150 -6.30 -14.43 -18.91
N ALA A 151 -6.48 -15.66 -18.42
CA ALA A 151 -6.24 -15.99 -17.01
C ALA A 151 -4.76 -16.34 -16.80
N LEU A 152 -4.04 -15.49 -16.05
CA LEU A 152 -2.70 -15.81 -15.55
C LEU A 152 -2.79 -17.10 -14.72
N THR A 153 -1.86 -18.04 -14.93
CA THR A 153 -1.81 -19.22 -14.08
C THR A 153 -1.25 -18.80 -12.72
N VAL A 154 -2.03 -19.01 -11.65
CA VAL A 154 -1.58 -18.74 -10.28
C VAL A 154 -1.45 -20.04 -9.52
N ARG A 155 -0.21 -20.36 -9.13
CA ARG A 155 0.11 -21.51 -8.27
C ARG A 155 0.41 -21.04 -6.86
N CYS A 156 0.28 -21.94 -5.90
CA CYS A 156 0.60 -21.69 -4.52
C CYS A 156 1.41 -22.83 -3.90
N LYS A 157 2.18 -22.49 -2.86
CA LYS A 157 2.84 -23.46 -1.99
C LYS A 157 2.77 -22.97 -0.54
N GLY A 158 1.95 -23.65 0.25
CA GLY A 158 1.70 -23.33 1.66
C GLY A 158 0.21 -23.17 1.95
N GLU A 159 -0.15 -23.10 3.23
CA GLU A 159 -1.54 -23.00 3.67
C GLU A 159 -2.10 -21.58 3.48
N TRP A 160 -1.28 -20.56 3.75
CA TRP A 160 -1.68 -19.16 3.63
C TRP A 160 -1.81 -18.77 2.16
N SER A 161 -0.87 -19.19 1.32
CA SER A 161 -0.89 -18.99 -0.13
C SER A 161 -2.06 -19.71 -0.78
N ALA A 162 -2.44 -20.92 -0.35
CA ALA A 162 -3.66 -21.58 -0.81
C ALA A 162 -4.91 -20.73 -0.54
N ARG A 163 -5.05 -20.19 0.68
CA ARG A 163 -6.15 -19.28 1.03
C ARG A 163 -6.13 -17.99 0.21
N ILE A 164 -4.94 -17.42 -0.02
CA ILE A 164 -4.78 -16.22 -0.86
C ILE A 164 -5.29 -16.51 -2.27
N VAL A 165 -4.85 -17.61 -2.90
CA VAL A 165 -5.27 -17.98 -4.25
C VAL A 165 -6.78 -18.26 -4.32
N ASP A 166 -7.35 -18.90 -3.31
CA ASP A 166 -8.81 -19.12 -3.24
C ASP A 166 -9.58 -17.80 -3.13
N MET A 167 -9.08 -16.83 -2.36
CA MET A 167 -9.67 -15.49 -2.31
C MET A 167 -9.50 -14.74 -3.63
N CYS A 168 -8.36 -14.85 -4.30
CA CYS A 168 -8.16 -14.26 -5.64
C CYS A 168 -9.15 -14.81 -6.67
N ARG A 169 -9.46 -16.11 -6.63
CA ARG A 169 -10.50 -16.71 -7.48
C ARG A 169 -11.88 -16.12 -7.19
N LYS A 170 -12.25 -16.01 -5.91
CA LYS A 170 -13.53 -15.40 -5.51
C LYS A 170 -13.64 -13.93 -5.93
N LEU A 171 -12.55 -13.16 -5.81
CA LEU A 171 -12.49 -11.77 -6.26
C LEU A 171 -12.67 -11.65 -7.78
N ARG A 172 -12.05 -12.57 -8.54
CA ARG A 172 -12.18 -12.64 -10.00
C ARG A 172 -13.62 -12.93 -10.45
N ASP A 173 -14.34 -13.73 -9.68
CA ASP A 173 -15.72 -14.12 -9.98
C ASP A 173 -16.75 -13.12 -9.41
N ASP A 174 -16.32 -12.10 -8.67
CA ASP A 174 -17.22 -11.08 -8.10
C ASP A 174 -17.73 -10.14 -9.21
N PRO A 175 -19.05 -10.07 -9.45
CA PRO A 175 -19.62 -9.19 -10.49
C PRO A 175 -19.42 -7.70 -10.20
N ASN A 176 -19.12 -7.33 -8.95
CA ASN A 176 -18.82 -5.95 -8.56
C ASN A 176 -17.32 -5.62 -8.66
N GLU A 177 -16.49 -6.58 -9.08
CA GLU A 177 -15.07 -6.32 -9.26
C GLU A 177 -14.87 -5.26 -10.34
N LYS A 178 -14.40 -4.08 -9.91
CA LYS A 178 -14.02 -3.03 -10.84
C LYS A 178 -12.69 -3.41 -11.46
N SER A 179 -12.66 -3.53 -12.79
CA SER A 179 -11.39 -3.59 -13.51
C SER A 179 -10.60 -2.31 -13.23
N LEU A 180 -9.27 -2.45 -13.13
CA LEU A 180 -8.40 -1.27 -13.07
C LEU A 180 -8.65 -0.42 -14.33
N PRO A 181 -8.91 0.88 -14.20
CA PRO A 181 -8.97 1.79 -15.34
C PRO A 181 -7.56 1.93 -15.90
N LEU A 182 -7.18 0.97 -16.73
CA LEU A 182 -5.91 0.97 -17.43
C LEU A 182 -6.08 1.89 -18.64
N GLU A 183 -5.60 3.12 -18.51
CA GLU A 183 -5.48 4.04 -19.65
C GLU A 183 -4.68 3.36 -20.77
N THR A 184 -5.13 3.58 -22.01
CA THR A 184 -4.60 2.90 -23.21
C THR A 184 -3.08 3.10 -23.37
N ASP A 185 -2.54 4.23 -22.90
CA ASP A 185 -1.11 4.53 -22.94
C ASP A 185 -0.31 3.82 -21.84
N LEU A 186 -0.89 3.57 -20.66
CA LEU A 186 -0.24 2.76 -19.61
C LEU A 186 -0.18 1.29 -20.02
N LEU A 187 -1.23 0.78 -20.67
CA LEU A 187 -1.24 -0.57 -21.24
C LEU A 187 -0.07 -0.79 -22.20
N SER A 188 0.30 0.21 -23.00
CA SER A 188 1.45 0.13 -23.92
C SER A 188 2.79 -0.08 -23.23
N HIS A 189 2.97 0.44 -22.01
CA HIS A 189 4.15 0.19 -21.18
C HIS A 189 4.09 -1.20 -20.52
N PHE A 190 2.88 -1.65 -20.13
CA PHE A 190 2.64 -3.03 -19.66
C PHE A 190 2.66 -4.09 -20.77
N HIS A 191 2.70 -3.72 -22.06
CA HIS A 191 2.86 -4.69 -23.14
C HIS A 191 4.17 -5.49 -23.03
N LYS A 192 5.22 -4.96 -22.37
CA LYS A 192 6.43 -5.73 -22.00
C LYS A 192 6.22 -6.66 -20.80
N VAL A 193 5.24 -6.37 -19.93
CA VAL A 193 4.86 -7.18 -18.76
C VAL A 193 3.97 -8.37 -19.13
N ARG A 194 3.35 -8.37 -20.33
CA ARG A 194 2.63 -9.53 -20.91
C ARG A 194 3.49 -10.79 -21.12
N ALA A 195 4.78 -10.76 -20.76
CA ALA A 195 5.68 -11.91 -20.76
C ALA A 195 5.59 -12.79 -19.50
N VAL A 196 4.85 -12.37 -18.46
CA VAL A 196 4.68 -13.20 -17.25
C VAL A 196 3.65 -14.30 -17.52
N ALA A 197 4.11 -15.54 -17.63
CA ALA A 197 3.27 -16.69 -17.90
C ALA A 197 2.58 -17.25 -16.62
N GLU A 198 3.22 -17.09 -15.46
CA GLU A 198 2.79 -17.71 -14.22
C GLU A 198 3.15 -16.83 -13.00
N LEU A 199 2.26 -16.80 -12.02
CA LEU A 199 2.52 -16.26 -10.68
C LEU A 199 2.53 -17.40 -9.66
N VAL A 200 3.58 -17.45 -8.84
CA VAL A 200 3.72 -18.45 -7.77
C VAL A 200 3.71 -17.75 -6.42
N VAL A 201 2.73 -18.06 -5.59
CA VAL A 201 2.60 -17.54 -4.22
C VAL A 201 3.16 -18.56 -3.24
N VAL A 202 4.16 -18.19 -2.44
CA VAL A 202 4.86 -19.11 -1.53
C VAL A 202 4.81 -18.59 -0.10
N ASP A 203 4.43 -19.45 0.85
CA ASP A 203 4.49 -19.11 2.27
C ASP A 203 5.95 -19.10 2.74
N ARG A 204 6.34 -18.12 3.56
CA ARG A 204 7.68 -18.08 4.16
C ARG A 204 7.99 -19.35 4.95
N TRP A 205 7.00 -19.99 5.57
CA TRP A 205 7.16 -21.21 6.39
C TRP A 205 7.48 -22.48 5.58
N VAL A 206 7.39 -22.43 4.25
CA VAL A 206 7.87 -23.52 3.39
C VAL A 206 9.40 -23.63 3.48
N ASP A 207 10.07 -22.53 3.79
CA ASP A 207 11.50 -22.44 4.02
C ASP A 207 11.79 -21.48 5.19
N PRO A 208 11.72 -21.94 6.44
CA PRO A 208 12.00 -21.08 7.59
C PRO A 208 13.50 -20.88 7.85
N LEU A 209 14.38 -21.67 7.20
CA LEU A 209 15.81 -21.69 7.49
C LEU A 209 16.58 -20.60 6.73
N SER A 210 16.33 -20.42 5.43
CA SER A 210 17.09 -19.45 4.63
C SER A 210 17.15 -18.01 5.18
N PRO A 211 16.10 -17.42 5.79
CA PRO A 211 16.18 -16.06 6.31
C PRO A 211 16.94 -15.97 7.65
N LEU A 212 17.28 -17.10 8.27
CA LEU A 212 18.08 -17.17 9.50
C LEU A 212 19.58 -17.38 9.21
N LEU A 213 19.93 -17.71 7.97
CA LEU A 213 21.31 -17.91 7.56
C LEU A 213 21.95 -16.58 7.18
N GLN A 214 23.22 -16.43 7.54
CA GLN A 214 24.03 -15.30 7.11
C GLN A 214 24.20 -15.31 5.59
N GLN A 215 23.94 -14.16 4.96
CA GLN A 215 24.04 -13.96 3.52
C GLN A 215 25.46 -13.58 3.12
N PHE A 216 26.05 -14.35 2.20
CA PHE A 216 27.41 -14.13 1.69
C PHE A 216 27.46 -13.50 0.29
N THR A 217 26.32 -13.06 -0.24
CA THR A 217 26.32 -12.19 -1.44
C THR A 217 26.67 -10.77 -1.00
N PHE A 218 27.27 -9.96 -1.88
CA PHE A 218 27.59 -8.55 -1.55
C PHE A 218 26.35 -7.79 -1.07
N GLY A 219 25.23 -7.90 -1.79
CA GLY A 219 23.97 -7.24 -1.42
C GLY A 219 23.42 -7.71 -0.08
N GLY A 220 23.41 -9.03 0.18
CA GLY A 220 22.91 -9.58 1.43
C GLY A 220 23.80 -9.26 2.63
N ALA A 221 25.13 -9.30 2.47
CA ALA A 221 26.07 -8.91 3.53
C ALA A 221 25.95 -7.42 3.86
N CYS A 222 25.78 -6.56 2.86
CA CYS A 222 25.51 -5.14 3.08
C CYS A 222 24.17 -4.93 3.80
N ASP A 223 23.12 -5.67 3.42
CA ASP A 223 21.82 -5.57 4.08
C ASP A 223 21.87 -5.97 5.57
N GLU A 224 22.58 -7.06 5.90
CA GLU A 224 22.75 -7.50 7.29
C GLU A 224 23.56 -6.52 8.15
N LEU A 225 24.58 -5.88 7.56
CA LEU A 225 25.47 -4.97 8.29
C LEU A 225 24.93 -3.53 8.37
N LEU A 226 24.17 -3.09 7.36
CA LEU A 226 23.77 -1.69 7.18
C LEU A 226 22.25 -1.49 7.23
N SER A 227 21.44 -2.55 7.29
CA SER A 227 19.97 -2.48 7.31
C SER A 227 19.42 -1.63 6.16
N ILE A 228 19.64 -2.05 4.91
CA ILE A 228 19.31 -1.24 3.75
C ILE A 228 17.79 -1.23 3.58
N ASP A 229 17.18 -0.04 3.52
CA ASP A 229 15.74 0.08 3.29
C ASP A 229 15.36 -0.15 1.82
N SER A 230 14.07 -0.23 1.53
CA SER A 230 13.54 -0.45 0.17
C SER A 230 13.89 0.66 -0.82
N LYS A 231 14.36 1.84 -0.33
CA LYS A 231 14.88 2.97 -1.12
C LYS A 231 16.40 2.92 -1.29
N GLY A 232 17.05 1.83 -0.88
CA GLY A 232 18.50 1.68 -0.94
C GLY A 232 19.25 2.57 0.07
N ALA A 233 18.55 3.21 1.02
CA ALA A 233 19.16 4.01 2.05
C ALA A 233 19.60 3.13 3.21
N ILE A 234 20.75 3.46 3.81
CA ILE A 234 21.22 2.79 5.02
C ILE A 234 20.26 3.13 6.16
N GLY A 235 19.66 2.11 6.75
CA GLY A 235 18.79 2.23 7.91
C GLY A 235 19.60 2.79 9.09
N GLY A 236 19.26 4.00 9.51
CA GLY A 236 19.81 4.59 10.73
C GLY A 236 19.31 3.84 11.96
N PHE A 237 20.21 3.63 12.92
CA PHE A 237 19.90 3.31 14.32
C PHE A 237 18.89 4.31 14.92
#